data_AF-A0A845S1U8-F1
#
_entry.id   AF-A0A845S1U8-F1
#
_cell.length_a   1.000
_cell.length_b   1.000
_cell.length_c   1.000
_cell.angle_alpha   90.00
_cell.angle_beta   90.00
_cell.angle_gamma   90.00
#
_symmetry.space_group_name_H-M   'P 1'
#
loop_
_entity.id
_entity.type
_entity.pdbx_description
1 polymer ?
#
loop_
_entity_poly.entity_id
_entity_poly.type
_entity_poly.pdbx_seq_one_letter_code
_entity_poly.pdbx_strand_id
1 'polypeptide(L)'
;MKKTLTSIIFATFILSTSSSSSITKYFGSSKLNLDEVGVINFMRYLDGIFYAENVVLDRAMKITSPMYYAISEDGKVGYGWFCRSHMGRTECGDESLAYKTVEYCKEYTGKKCFIFAYGDEIVWNNLNVRVTELDFAKNVELLKRLNLYDDKSTKKINEKNYLNYVRLSNDKCSSNKNSVDYSGLRGASLDCLLPGRLEQTLNDRFGGGSISN
;
A
#
# COMPACT_ATOMS: atom_id res chain seq x y z
N MET A 1 61.84 -36.40 -28.93
CA MET A 1 60.43 -36.57 -28.53
C MET A 1 60.20 -35.88 -27.18
N LYS A 2 59.54 -34.72 -27.15
CA LYS A 2 58.92 -34.14 -25.95
C LYS A 2 57.68 -33.38 -26.42
N LYS A 3 56.50 -33.97 -26.19
CA LYS A 3 55.20 -33.36 -26.47
C LYS A 3 54.87 -32.45 -25.30
N THR A 4 54.83 -31.14 -25.52
CA THR A 4 54.28 -30.19 -24.53
C THR A 4 52.77 -30.16 -24.69
N LEU A 5 52.07 -30.73 -23.70
CA LEU A 5 50.62 -30.62 -23.55
C LEU A 5 50.30 -29.23 -23.02
N THR A 6 49.72 -28.37 -23.84
CA THR A 6 49.11 -27.10 -23.39
C THR A 6 47.74 -27.44 -22.80
N SER A 7 47.66 -27.47 -21.47
CA SER A 7 46.40 -27.62 -20.74
C SER A 7 45.64 -26.29 -20.78
N ILE A 8 44.59 -26.22 -21.58
CA ILE A 8 43.66 -25.09 -21.59
C ILE A 8 42.69 -25.30 -20.43
N ILE A 9 42.91 -24.58 -19.34
CA ILE A 9 41.96 -24.51 -18.22
C ILE A 9 40.82 -23.57 -18.67
N PHE A 10 39.71 -24.15 -19.11
CA PHE A 10 38.45 -23.43 -19.31
C PHE A 10 37.88 -23.11 -17.92
N ALA A 11 38.22 -21.93 -17.39
CA ALA A 11 37.55 -21.41 -16.21
C ALA A 11 36.16 -20.92 -16.63
N THR A 12 35.16 -21.80 -16.54
CA THR A 12 33.74 -21.43 -16.63
C THR A 12 33.40 -20.58 -15.42
N PHE A 13 33.52 -19.26 -15.59
CA PHE A 13 33.03 -18.27 -14.65
C PHE A 13 31.50 -18.28 -14.75
N ILE A 14 30.85 -19.18 -13.99
CA ILE A 14 29.40 -19.17 -13.82
C ILE A 14 29.09 -17.93 -12.97
N LEU A 15 28.85 -16.80 -13.64
CA LEU A 15 28.15 -15.66 -13.05
C LEU A 15 26.72 -16.08 -12.78
N SER A 16 26.50 -16.77 -11.66
CA SER A 16 25.19 -16.84 -11.04
C SER A 16 24.85 -15.44 -10.56
N THR A 17 24.28 -14.64 -11.46
CA THR A 17 23.52 -13.45 -11.10
C THR A 17 22.31 -13.94 -10.32
N SER A 18 22.45 -14.03 -9.01
CA SER A 18 21.30 -13.98 -8.13
C SER A 18 20.70 -12.59 -8.34
N SER A 19 19.69 -12.50 -9.21
CA SER A 19 18.83 -11.33 -9.25
C SER A 19 18.13 -11.29 -7.89
N SER A 20 18.77 -10.66 -6.91
CA SER A 20 18.16 -10.32 -5.64
C SER A 20 16.98 -9.41 -5.98
N SER A 21 15.80 -10.01 -5.99
CA SER A 21 14.60 -9.34 -6.41
C SER A 21 14.19 -8.41 -5.26
N SER A 22 14.63 -7.17 -5.36
CA SER A 22 14.43 -6.19 -4.29
C SER A 22 13.07 -5.54 -4.47
N ILE A 23 12.23 -5.63 -3.44
CA ILE A 23 10.94 -4.94 -3.34
C ILE A 23 11.08 -3.43 -3.68
N THR A 24 12.26 -2.85 -3.43
CA THR A 24 12.61 -1.45 -3.74
C THR A 24 12.36 -1.05 -5.19
N LYS A 25 12.37 -1.99 -6.16
CA LYS A 25 12.07 -1.70 -7.56
C LYS A 25 10.63 -1.19 -7.78
N TYR A 26 9.73 -1.42 -6.83
CA TYR A 26 8.36 -0.93 -6.84
C TYR A 26 8.17 0.39 -6.10
N PHE A 27 9.21 0.90 -5.43
CA PHE A 27 9.13 2.15 -4.68
C PHE A 27 9.10 3.35 -5.62
N GLY A 28 8.29 4.35 -5.28
CA GLY A 28 8.24 5.56 -6.07
C GLY A 28 9.49 6.40 -5.87
N SER A 29 9.93 7.09 -6.92
CA SER A 29 11.13 7.94 -6.91
C SER A 29 10.91 9.32 -7.53
N SER A 30 9.72 9.58 -8.07
CA SER A 30 9.40 10.88 -8.66
C SER A 30 9.09 11.93 -7.58
N LYS A 31 9.07 13.20 -7.96
CA LYS A 31 8.53 14.24 -7.10
C LYS A 31 7.04 13.98 -6.87
N LEU A 32 6.64 13.82 -5.61
CA LEU A 32 5.26 13.60 -5.21
C LEU A 32 4.77 14.80 -4.41
N ASN A 33 3.51 15.19 -4.62
CA ASN A 33 2.82 16.14 -3.75
C ASN A 33 1.44 15.58 -3.43
N LEU A 34 1.28 15.11 -2.21
CA LEU A 34 -0.01 14.66 -1.71
C LEU A 34 -0.96 15.87 -1.61
N ASP A 35 -2.23 15.64 -1.91
CA ASP A 35 -3.30 16.54 -1.52
C ASP A 35 -3.97 16.03 -0.23
N GLU A 36 -5.01 16.71 0.25
CA GLU A 36 -5.73 16.29 1.46
C GLU A 36 -6.25 14.85 1.38
N VAL A 37 -6.64 14.42 0.18
CA VAL A 37 -7.15 13.09 -0.07
C VAL A 37 -6.02 12.06 0.08
N GLY A 38 -4.87 12.31 -0.54
CA GLY A 38 -3.68 11.49 -0.41
C GLY A 38 -3.24 11.33 1.06
N VAL A 39 -3.26 12.42 1.84
CA VAL A 39 -2.95 12.40 3.27
C VAL A 39 -3.95 11.52 4.03
N ILE A 40 -5.26 11.72 3.85
CA ILE A 40 -6.27 10.92 4.55
C ILE A 40 -6.18 9.45 4.21
N ASN A 41 -5.98 9.10 2.95
CA ASN A 41 -5.86 7.72 2.53
C ASN A 41 -4.63 7.05 3.12
N PHE A 42 -3.51 7.77 3.19
CA PHE A 42 -2.33 7.28 3.89
C PHE A 42 -2.59 7.07 5.40
N MET A 43 -3.29 8.00 6.05
CA MET A 43 -3.66 7.84 7.47
C MET A 43 -4.64 6.67 7.70
N ARG A 44 -5.60 6.46 6.80
CA ARG A 44 -6.50 5.31 6.80
C ARG A 44 -5.74 4.00 6.65
N TYR A 45 -4.75 3.96 5.77
CA TYR A 45 -3.84 2.82 5.63
C TYR A 45 -3.12 2.54 6.95
N LEU A 46 -2.53 3.56 7.58
CA LEU A 46 -1.81 3.38 8.85
C LEU A 46 -2.73 2.95 10.02
N ASP A 47 -3.95 3.49 10.13
CA ASP A 47 -4.95 3.06 11.13
C ASP A 47 -5.65 1.74 10.74
N GLY A 48 -5.37 1.22 9.55
CA GLY A 48 -5.91 -0.05 9.08
C GLY A 48 -7.37 -0.02 8.67
N ILE A 49 -7.90 1.15 8.32
CA ILE A 49 -9.31 1.38 8.00
C ILE A 49 -9.46 1.43 6.48
N PHE A 50 -10.11 0.42 5.89
CA PHE A 50 -10.24 0.31 4.44
C PHE A 50 -11.48 -0.47 4.01
N TYR A 51 -11.82 -0.33 2.72
CA TYR A 51 -12.80 -1.16 2.03
C TYR A 51 -12.10 -2.39 1.46
N ALA A 52 -12.36 -3.54 2.07
CA ALA A 52 -11.77 -4.81 1.68
C ALA A 52 -12.55 -5.44 0.52
N GLU A 53 -11.97 -5.41 -0.68
CA GLU A 53 -12.66 -5.85 -1.91
C GLU A 53 -12.83 -7.38 -2.00
N ASN A 54 -12.05 -8.14 -1.24
CA ASN A 54 -11.93 -9.59 -1.36
C ASN A 54 -12.54 -10.39 -0.18
N VAL A 55 -13.41 -9.76 0.63
CA VAL A 55 -14.07 -10.40 1.77
C VAL A 55 -15.58 -10.16 1.75
N VAL A 56 -16.36 -11.15 2.17
CA VAL A 56 -17.84 -11.10 2.22
C VAL A 56 -18.31 -10.52 3.57
N LEU A 57 -17.63 -9.49 4.07
CA LEU A 57 -18.01 -8.79 5.29
C LEU A 57 -18.42 -7.36 4.94
N ASP A 58 -19.62 -7.00 5.36
CA ASP A 58 -20.27 -5.73 5.07
C ASP A 58 -19.44 -4.58 5.69
N ARG A 59 -18.67 -3.88 4.83
CA ARG A 59 -18.19 -2.49 4.99
C ARG A 59 -17.21 -2.21 6.15
N ALA A 60 -16.11 -1.52 5.81
CA ALA A 60 -15.11 -0.97 6.74
C ALA A 60 -14.49 -1.99 7.72
N MET A 61 -13.37 -2.60 7.35
CA MET A 61 -12.57 -3.38 8.30
C MET A 61 -11.55 -2.49 8.99
N LYS A 62 -11.37 -2.66 10.31
CA LYS A 62 -10.19 -2.18 11.03
C LYS A 62 -9.23 -3.35 11.22
N ILE A 63 -8.08 -3.32 10.56
CA ILE A 63 -7.04 -4.36 10.64
C ILE A 63 -5.73 -3.73 11.07
N THR A 64 -5.09 -4.26 12.10
CA THR A 64 -3.97 -3.59 12.77
C THR A 64 -2.64 -3.63 12.02
N SER A 65 -2.56 -4.29 10.86
CA SER A 65 -1.29 -4.61 10.20
C SER A 65 -1.26 -4.14 8.73
N PRO A 66 -1.02 -2.85 8.47
CA PRO A 66 -0.75 -2.35 7.11
C PRO A 66 0.49 -3.02 6.51
N MET A 67 0.41 -3.47 5.25
CA MET A 67 1.54 -4.09 4.54
C MET A 67 2.13 -3.18 3.47
N TYR A 68 1.37 -2.92 2.41
CA TYR A 68 1.83 -2.13 1.29
C TYR A 68 0.78 -1.08 0.97
N TYR A 69 1.22 0.15 0.78
CA TYR A 69 0.38 1.22 0.27
C TYR A 69 0.97 1.71 -1.03
N ALA A 70 0.25 1.47 -2.13
CA ALA A 70 0.56 2.06 -3.41
C ALA A 70 -0.23 3.35 -3.60
N ILE A 71 0.38 4.32 -4.28
CA ILE A 71 -0.27 5.58 -4.65
C ILE A 71 0.02 5.91 -6.11
N SER A 72 -0.93 6.56 -6.77
CA SER A 72 -0.75 7.10 -8.11
C SER A 72 0.39 8.11 -8.15
N GLU A 73 1.04 8.24 -9.31
CA GLU A 73 2.20 9.14 -9.49
C GLU A 73 1.89 10.62 -9.23
N ASP A 74 0.61 11.01 -9.26
CA ASP A 74 0.14 12.35 -8.91
C ASP A 74 -0.26 12.52 -7.44
N GLY A 75 -0.14 11.47 -6.63
CA GLY A 75 -0.32 11.51 -5.17
C GLY A 75 -1.76 11.57 -4.66
N LYS A 76 -2.75 11.30 -5.53
CA LYS A 76 -4.17 11.54 -5.20
C LYS A 76 -4.93 10.29 -4.78
N VAL A 77 -4.66 9.16 -5.42
CA VAL A 77 -5.45 7.93 -5.21
C VAL A 77 -4.52 6.80 -4.82
N GLY A 78 -4.86 6.14 -3.71
CA GLY A 78 -4.08 5.04 -3.16
C GLY A 78 -4.83 3.73 -3.11
N TYR A 79 -4.08 2.65 -2.94
CA TYR A 79 -4.57 1.29 -2.77
C TYR A 79 -3.77 0.61 -1.65
N GLY A 80 -4.47 0.02 -0.70
CA GLY A 80 -3.86 -0.65 0.45
C GLY A 80 -3.84 -2.18 0.32
N TRP A 81 -2.77 -2.80 0.80
CA TRP A 81 -2.74 -4.21 1.12
C TRP A 81 -2.48 -4.38 2.62
N PHE A 82 -3.26 -5.25 3.24
CA PHE A 82 -3.28 -5.45 4.68
C PHE A 82 -3.04 -6.90 5.02
N CYS A 83 -2.37 -7.16 6.14
CA CYS A 83 -2.15 -8.50 6.66
C CYS A 83 -3.13 -8.78 7.78
N ARG A 84 -3.74 -9.97 7.82
CA ARG A 84 -4.59 -10.37 8.93
C ARG A 84 -3.80 -10.70 10.20
N SER A 85 -2.54 -11.13 10.04
CA SER A 85 -1.66 -11.49 11.16
C SER A 85 -1.15 -10.26 11.90
N HIS A 86 -1.08 -10.36 13.23
CA HIS A 86 -0.40 -9.38 14.08
C HIS A 86 1.12 -9.32 13.83
N MET A 87 1.67 -10.34 13.14
CA MET A 87 3.10 -10.46 12.84
C MET A 87 3.55 -9.58 11.67
N GLY A 88 2.63 -8.90 11.00
CA GLY A 88 2.97 -7.80 10.11
C GLY A 88 3.80 -8.21 8.89
N ARG A 89 4.90 -7.47 8.67
CA ARG A 89 5.75 -7.54 7.46
C ARG A 89 6.43 -8.88 7.23
N THR A 90 6.75 -9.61 8.30
CA THR A 90 7.57 -10.83 8.22
C THR A 90 6.79 -12.05 7.74
N GLU A 91 5.46 -12.05 7.86
CA GLU A 91 4.61 -13.17 7.44
C GLU A 91 3.85 -12.88 6.14
N CYS A 92 3.50 -11.61 5.90
CA CYS A 92 2.68 -11.24 4.74
C CYS A 92 3.48 -10.49 3.66
N GLY A 93 4.67 -9.99 3.95
CA GLY A 93 5.41 -9.13 3.02
C GLY A 93 6.33 -9.92 2.09
N ASP A 94 6.06 -9.88 0.79
CA ASP A 94 6.99 -10.34 -0.24
C ASP A 94 6.94 -9.47 -1.50
N GLU A 95 7.79 -9.79 -2.47
CA GLU A 95 7.86 -9.09 -3.75
C GLU A 95 6.61 -9.29 -4.62
N SER A 96 6.01 -10.48 -4.59
CA SER A 96 4.78 -10.79 -5.34
C SER A 96 3.63 -9.88 -4.88
N LEU A 97 3.56 -9.61 -3.58
CA LEU A 97 2.56 -8.76 -2.97
C LEU A 97 2.79 -7.29 -3.29
N ALA A 98 4.03 -6.82 -3.26
CA ALA A 98 4.38 -5.47 -3.70
C ALA A 98 3.98 -5.25 -5.16
N TYR A 99 4.29 -6.21 -6.04
CA TYR A 99 3.85 -6.20 -7.43
C TYR A 99 2.33 -6.11 -7.57
N LYS A 100 1.59 -7.02 -6.93
CA LYS A 100 0.11 -7.04 -6.98
C LYS A 100 -0.48 -5.72 -6.50
N THR A 101 0.02 -5.19 -5.37
CA THR A 101 -0.47 -3.92 -4.81
C THR A 101 -0.32 -2.78 -5.83
N VAL A 102 0.81 -2.73 -6.53
CA VAL A 102 1.04 -1.74 -7.61
C VAL A 102 0.10 -1.96 -8.78
N GLU A 103 -0.09 -3.20 -9.24
CA GLU A 103 -0.98 -3.50 -10.38
C GLU A 103 -2.44 -3.17 -10.07
N TYR A 104 -2.96 -3.54 -8.90
CA TYR A 104 -4.32 -3.17 -8.51
C TYR A 104 -4.50 -1.66 -8.37
N CYS A 105 -3.50 -0.95 -7.83
CA CYS A 105 -3.53 0.51 -7.83
C CYS A 105 -3.61 1.06 -9.27
N LYS A 106 -2.85 0.50 -10.22
CA LYS A 106 -2.92 0.94 -11.63
C LYS A 106 -4.28 0.66 -12.24
N GLU A 107 -4.83 -0.53 -12.05
CA GLU A 107 -6.17 -0.91 -12.52
C GLU A 107 -7.24 0.04 -11.98
N TYR A 108 -7.15 0.37 -10.68
CA TYR A 108 -8.11 1.22 -10.01
C TYR A 108 -8.01 2.71 -10.40
N THR A 109 -6.79 3.20 -10.60
CA THR A 109 -6.54 4.63 -10.85
C THR A 109 -6.47 4.99 -12.33
N GLY A 110 -6.24 4.01 -13.21
CA GLY A 110 -5.88 4.25 -14.62
C GLY A 110 -4.53 4.95 -14.80
N LYS A 111 -3.70 5.03 -13.75
CA LYS A 111 -2.43 5.76 -13.72
C LYS A 111 -1.29 4.86 -13.30
N LYS A 112 -0.05 5.32 -13.51
CA LYS A 112 1.11 4.65 -12.90
C LYS A 112 1.00 4.78 -11.38
N CYS A 113 1.22 3.67 -10.69
CA CYS A 113 1.31 3.62 -9.25
C CYS A 113 2.65 3.05 -8.79
N PHE A 114 3.04 3.43 -7.58
CA PHE A 114 4.23 2.96 -6.91
C PHE A 114 3.97 2.80 -5.42
N ILE A 115 4.77 1.97 -4.75
CA ILE A 115 4.72 1.83 -3.30
C ILE A 115 5.20 3.14 -2.65
N PHE A 116 4.34 3.73 -1.83
CA PHE A 116 4.61 4.89 -1.00
C PHE A 116 4.97 4.48 0.43
N ALA A 117 4.31 3.44 0.96
CA ALA A 117 4.63 2.91 2.28
C ALA A 117 4.70 1.39 2.29
N TYR A 118 5.63 0.88 3.10
CA TYR A 118 5.76 -0.52 3.46
C TYR A 118 5.63 -0.60 4.98
N GLY A 119 4.58 -1.25 5.48
CA GLY A 119 4.15 -1.15 6.88
C GLY A 119 3.91 0.28 7.32
N ASP A 120 4.48 0.65 8.46
CA ASP A 120 4.53 1.98 9.05
C ASP A 120 5.65 2.87 8.50
N GLU A 121 6.39 2.47 7.45
CA GLU A 121 7.49 3.27 6.89
C GLU A 121 7.13 3.88 5.53
N ILE A 122 7.38 5.18 5.38
CA ILE A 122 7.39 5.89 4.11
C ILE A 122 8.69 5.52 3.38
N VAL A 123 8.55 4.99 2.16
CA VAL A 123 9.66 4.45 1.34
C VAL A 123 9.87 5.19 0.01
N TRP A 124 9.37 6.41 -0.10
CA TRP A 124 9.33 7.18 -1.35
C TRP A 124 10.61 8.00 -1.57
N ASN A 125 11.16 8.01 -2.78
CA ASN A 125 12.36 8.77 -3.18
C ASN A 125 13.56 8.55 -2.23
N ASN A 126 13.86 7.28 -1.94
CA ASN A 126 14.89 6.83 -1.00
C ASN A 126 14.70 7.29 0.46
N LEU A 127 13.56 7.90 0.78
CA LEU A 127 13.16 8.09 2.19
C LEU A 127 12.92 6.71 2.81
N ASN A 128 13.25 6.58 4.08
CA ASN A 128 12.98 5.39 4.89
C ASN A 128 12.58 5.88 6.28
N VAL A 129 11.38 6.47 6.37
CA VAL A 129 10.93 7.20 7.56
C VAL A 129 9.76 6.48 8.19
N ARG A 130 9.95 6.01 9.41
CA ARG A 130 8.92 5.34 10.19
C ARG A 130 7.94 6.35 10.79
N VAL A 131 6.65 6.06 10.66
CA VAL A 131 5.56 6.76 11.34
C VAL A 131 5.28 6.05 12.66
N THR A 132 5.57 6.72 13.76
CA THR A 132 5.46 6.13 15.12
C THR A 132 4.17 6.47 15.83
N GLU A 133 3.42 7.46 15.35
CA GLU A 133 2.20 7.95 15.98
C GLU A 133 1.12 8.21 14.94
N LEU A 134 -0.14 7.90 15.25
CA LEU A 134 -1.29 8.13 14.38
C LEU A 134 -2.01 9.46 14.67
N ASP A 135 -1.25 10.47 15.10
CA ASP A 135 -1.75 11.82 15.35
C ASP A 135 -1.78 12.65 14.08
N PHE A 136 -2.90 13.34 13.81
CA PHE A 136 -3.07 14.10 12.57
C PHE A 136 -2.04 15.23 12.42
N ALA A 137 -1.85 16.03 13.47
CA ALA A 137 -0.97 17.19 13.40
C ALA A 137 0.49 16.77 13.19
N LYS A 138 0.95 15.76 13.94
CA LYS A 138 2.29 15.20 13.80
C LYS A 138 2.55 14.62 12.41
N ASN A 139 1.58 13.89 11.84
CA ASN A 139 1.74 13.30 10.50
C ASN A 139 1.71 14.35 9.40
N VAL A 140 0.85 15.36 9.49
CA VAL A 140 0.85 16.48 8.54
C VAL A 140 2.18 17.23 8.60
N GLU A 141 2.70 17.51 9.79
CA GLU A 141 4.00 18.16 9.96
C GLU A 141 5.14 17.30 9.42
N LEU A 142 5.10 15.99 9.63
CA LEU A 142 6.06 15.05 9.06
C LEU A 142 6.05 15.11 7.53
N LEU A 143 4.88 15.02 6.90
CA LEU A 143 4.75 15.04 5.44
C LEU A 143 5.21 16.38 4.85
N LYS A 144 4.96 17.51 5.53
CA LYS A 144 5.50 18.83 5.16
C LYS A 144 7.03 18.85 5.24
N ARG A 145 7.62 18.36 6.34
CA ARG A 145 9.08 18.29 6.53
C ARG A 145 9.78 17.43 5.47
N LEU A 146 9.10 16.39 4.98
CA LEU A 146 9.58 15.53 3.90
C LEU A 146 9.33 16.12 2.49
N ASN A 147 8.76 17.32 2.38
CA ASN A 147 8.33 17.93 1.11
C ASN A 147 7.37 17.05 0.30
N LEU A 148 6.53 16.26 0.98
CA LEU A 148 5.52 15.38 0.38
C LEU A 148 4.12 15.98 0.41
N TYR A 149 3.90 17.08 1.13
CA TYR A 149 2.62 17.78 1.25
C TYR A 149 2.84 19.29 1.29
N ASP A 150 2.08 20.03 0.48
CA ASP A 150 2.09 21.50 0.42
C ASP A 150 0.70 22.04 0.83
N ASP A 151 0.65 22.84 1.90
CA ASP A 151 -0.56 23.35 2.55
C ASP A 151 -1.18 24.53 1.79
N LYS A 152 -1.33 24.36 0.47
CA LYS A 152 -1.92 25.38 -0.42
C LYS A 152 -3.43 25.28 -0.52
N SER A 153 -4.05 24.34 0.19
CA SER A 153 -5.48 24.10 0.12
C SER A 153 -6.26 25.16 0.87
N THR A 154 -7.33 25.66 0.24
CA THR A 154 -8.27 26.63 0.83
C THR A 154 -9.21 26.02 1.90
N LYS A 155 -8.87 24.81 2.36
CA LYS A 155 -9.41 23.92 3.41
C LYS A 155 -10.58 23.00 3.05
N LYS A 156 -10.34 21.70 3.33
CA LYS A 156 -11.38 20.71 3.65
C LYS A 156 -11.10 19.86 4.91
N ILE A 157 -9.86 19.78 5.41
CA ILE A 157 -9.50 18.90 6.55
C ILE A 157 -8.67 19.65 7.58
N ASN A 158 -8.99 19.44 8.85
CA ASN A 158 -8.28 19.95 10.02
C ASN A 158 -8.48 18.98 11.19
N GLU A 159 -7.81 19.25 12.30
CA GLU A 159 -7.87 18.42 13.50
C GLU A 159 -9.31 18.15 13.99
N LYS A 160 -10.21 19.13 13.86
CA LYS A 160 -11.61 19.03 14.32
C LYS A 160 -12.46 18.08 13.46
N ASN A 161 -12.20 17.97 12.16
CA ASN A 161 -13.01 17.14 11.26
C ASN A 161 -12.27 15.92 10.70
N TYR A 162 -10.97 15.78 10.96
CA TYR A 162 -10.13 14.67 10.50
C TYR A 162 -10.73 13.30 10.82
N LEU A 163 -11.18 13.08 12.06
CA LEU A 163 -11.73 11.79 12.48
C LEU A 163 -13.00 11.42 11.70
N ASN A 164 -13.77 12.39 11.23
CA ASN A 164 -14.96 12.13 10.41
C ASN A 164 -14.57 11.55 9.04
N TYR A 165 -13.39 11.92 8.51
CA TYR A 165 -12.87 11.41 7.26
C TYR A 165 -12.12 10.09 7.44
N VAL A 166 -11.30 9.94 8.48
CA VAL A 166 -10.56 8.70 8.69
C VAL A 166 -11.46 7.56 9.15
N ARG A 167 -12.45 7.85 10.00
CA ARG A 167 -13.38 6.85 10.56
C ARG A 167 -14.78 7.04 9.98
N LEU A 168 -14.90 7.06 8.64
CA LEU A 168 -16.18 7.23 7.96
C LEU A 168 -17.25 6.31 8.58
N SER A 169 -18.25 6.90 9.23
CA SER A 169 -19.29 6.15 9.96
C SER A 169 -20.43 5.69 9.06
N ASN A 170 -20.61 6.33 7.90
CA ASN A 170 -21.63 6.04 6.89
C ASN A 170 -20.97 6.19 5.52
N ASP A 171 -20.31 5.13 5.02
CA ASP A 171 -19.69 5.12 3.70
C ASP A 171 -20.75 5.41 2.62
N LYS A 172 -20.69 6.62 2.04
CA LYS A 172 -21.60 7.09 1.00
C LYS A 172 -21.33 6.46 -0.36
N CYS A 173 -20.21 5.77 -0.51
CA CYS A 173 -19.81 5.11 -1.76
C CYS A 173 -20.48 3.74 -1.93
N SER A 174 -21.35 3.37 -0.98
CA SER A 174 -22.13 2.13 -0.98
C SER A 174 -23.50 2.21 -1.69
N SER A 175 -23.86 3.33 -2.35
CA SER A 175 -25.16 3.43 -3.02
C SER A 175 -25.11 3.17 -4.53
N ASN A 176 -25.52 1.96 -4.94
CA ASN A 176 -26.16 1.70 -6.24
C ASN A 176 -27.60 2.27 -6.29
N LYS A 177 -27.86 3.45 -5.70
CA LYS A 177 -29.16 4.11 -5.82
C LYS A 177 -29.08 5.04 -7.04
N ASN A 178 -29.78 4.65 -8.11
CA ASN A 178 -30.16 5.46 -9.28
C ASN A 178 -29.30 5.37 -10.55
N SER A 179 -28.84 4.18 -10.95
CA SER A 179 -28.35 3.96 -12.33
C SER A 179 -27.21 4.89 -12.80
N VAL A 180 -26.42 5.42 -11.88
CA VAL A 180 -25.19 6.16 -12.18
C VAL A 180 -24.03 5.20 -11.92
N ASP A 181 -23.17 5.01 -12.93
CA ASP A 181 -21.97 4.21 -12.82
C ASP A 181 -20.93 4.93 -11.94
N TYR A 182 -20.85 4.52 -10.68
CA TYR A 182 -19.86 5.02 -9.72
C TYR A 182 -18.50 4.32 -9.87
N SER A 183 -18.22 3.59 -10.95
CA SER A 183 -16.87 3.09 -11.27
C SER A 183 -15.81 4.19 -11.24
N GLY A 184 -16.17 5.44 -11.60
CA GLY A 184 -15.31 6.63 -11.47
C GLY A 184 -15.26 7.28 -10.08
N LEU A 185 -16.04 6.80 -9.12
CA LEU A 185 -16.12 7.29 -7.73
C LEU A 185 -15.82 6.20 -6.68
N ARG A 186 -15.64 4.95 -7.10
CA ARG A 186 -14.75 4.01 -6.43
C ARG A 186 -13.37 4.64 -6.53
N GLY A 187 -13.07 5.51 -5.58
CA GLY A 187 -11.89 6.32 -5.55
C GLY A 187 -11.57 6.60 -4.11
N ALA A 188 -10.34 6.34 -3.69
CA ALA A 188 -9.80 6.77 -2.41
C ALA A 188 -10.00 8.30 -2.31
N SER A 189 -11.15 8.75 -1.84
CA SER A 189 -11.59 10.14 -1.79
C SER A 189 -11.91 10.49 -0.34
N LEU A 190 -12.23 11.76 -0.05
CA LEU A 190 -12.58 12.13 1.32
C LEU A 190 -13.82 11.37 1.83
N ASP A 191 -14.76 11.08 0.93
CA ASP A 191 -16.07 10.53 1.27
C ASP A 191 -16.19 9.00 1.08
N CYS A 192 -15.18 8.36 0.47
CA CYS A 192 -15.07 6.91 0.34
C CYS A 192 -13.90 6.37 1.16
N LEU A 193 -13.98 5.14 1.63
CA LEU A 193 -12.84 4.46 2.23
C LEU A 193 -11.70 4.20 1.22
N LEU A 194 -10.49 4.05 1.74
CA LEU A 194 -9.36 3.53 0.98
C LEU A 194 -9.72 2.15 0.42
N PRO A 195 -9.66 1.89 -0.89
CA PRO A 195 -9.75 0.54 -1.43
C PRO A 195 -8.54 -0.30 -1.04
N GLY A 196 -8.76 -1.59 -0.82
CA GLY A 196 -7.66 -2.50 -0.57
C GLY A 196 -8.05 -3.96 -0.48
N ARG A 197 -7.04 -4.79 -0.24
CA ARG A 197 -7.17 -6.23 -0.06
C ARG A 197 -6.59 -6.69 1.26
N LEU A 198 -7.22 -7.72 1.80
CA LEU A 198 -6.71 -8.47 2.92
C LEU A 198 -5.95 -9.69 2.43
N GLU A 199 -4.68 -9.81 2.82
CA GLU A 199 -3.92 -11.04 2.62
C GLU A 199 -4.52 -12.16 3.48
N GLN A 200 -4.83 -13.28 2.83
CA GLN A 200 -5.26 -14.49 3.50
C GLN A 200 -4.03 -15.34 3.78
N THR A 201 -3.78 -15.64 5.06
CA THR A 201 -2.70 -16.54 5.44
C THR A 201 -2.97 -17.95 4.91
N LEU A 202 -1.94 -18.82 4.85
CA LEU A 202 -2.13 -20.23 4.49
C LEU A 202 -3.14 -20.92 5.41
N ASN A 203 -3.18 -20.56 6.69
CA ASN A 203 -4.16 -21.08 7.64
C ASN A 203 -5.60 -20.68 7.29
N ASP A 204 -5.82 -19.49 6.74
CA ASP A 204 -7.13 -19.04 6.27
C ASP A 204 -7.59 -19.79 5.01
N ARG A 205 -6.66 -20.22 4.15
CA ARG A 205 -6.97 -20.95 2.89
C ARG A 205 -7.29 -22.43 3.10
N PHE A 206 -6.85 -23.02 4.21
CA PHE A 206 -6.94 -24.46 4.46
C PHE A 206 -7.72 -24.88 5.73
N GLY A 207 -8.22 -23.94 6.54
CA GLY A 207 -8.72 -24.26 7.89
C GLY A 207 -10.07 -23.64 8.28
N GLY A 208 -11.16 -24.25 7.82
CA GLY A 208 -12.51 -24.11 8.40
C GLY A 208 -13.16 -25.47 8.76
N GLY A 209 -12.36 -26.53 8.84
CA GLY A 209 -12.82 -27.87 9.21
C GLY A 209 -12.18 -28.31 10.53
N SER A 210 -12.80 -27.94 11.64
CA SER A 210 -12.56 -28.65 12.91
C SER A 210 -13.14 -30.05 12.78
N ILE A 211 -12.30 -31.05 12.55
CA ILE A 211 -12.65 -32.44 12.85
C ILE A 211 -12.43 -32.60 14.36
N SER A 212 -13.52 -32.60 15.11
CA SER A 212 -13.54 -33.04 16.49
C SER A 212 -13.23 -34.54 16.52
N ASN A 213 -12.19 -34.93 17.26
CA ASN A 213 -12.04 -36.31 17.76
C ASN A 213 -13.05 -36.58 18.86
#